data_AF-A0A223P7B3-F1
#
_entry.id   AF-A0A223P7B3-F1
#
_cell.length_a   1.000
_cell.length_b   1.000
_cell.length_c   1.000
_cell.angle_alpha   90.00
_cell.angle_beta   90.00
_cell.angle_gamma   90.00
#
_symmetry.space_group_name_H-M   'P 1'
#
loop_
_entity.id
_entity.type
_entity.pdbx_description
1 polymer ?
#
loop_
_entity_poly.entity_id
_entity_poly.type
_entity_poly.pdbx_seq_one_letter_code
_entity_poly.pdbx_strand_id
1 'polypeptide(L)' 'MKSKSLLIVLVIAAAIGVVVYQNMKRAPKPPQASAANCSQDAILGVANIVERSIISAQCAKQPPSK' A
#
# COMPACT_ATOMS: atom_id res chain seq x y z
N MET A 1 -17.07 -39.96 -7.96
CA MET A 1 -17.36 -38.50 -7.99
C MET A 1 -16.92 -37.77 -6.73
N LYS A 2 -17.08 -38.34 -5.52
CA LYS A 2 -16.69 -37.74 -4.21
C LYS A 2 -15.24 -37.22 -4.13
N SER A 3 -14.28 -37.99 -4.65
CA SER A 3 -12.85 -37.64 -4.64
C SER A 3 -12.51 -36.44 -5.54
N LYS A 4 -13.20 -36.29 -6.67
CA LYS A 4 -13.02 -35.15 -7.59
C LYS A 4 -13.54 -33.85 -6.97
N SER A 5 -14.68 -33.90 -6.27
CA SER A 5 -15.19 -32.74 -5.54
C SER A 5 -14.28 -32.32 -4.38
N LEU A 6 -13.68 -33.26 -3.65
CA LEU A 6 -12.72 -32.94 -2.58
C LEU A 6 -11.47 -32.25 -3.12
N LEU A 7 -10.95 -32.69 -4.26
CA LEU A 7 -9.80 -32.05 -4.91
C LEU A 7 -10.11 -30.61 -5.34
N ILE A 8 -11.30 -30.38 -5.90
CA ILE A 8 -11.72 -29.02 -6.31
C ILE A 8 -11.79 -28.09 -5.09
N VAL A 9 -12.38 -28.56 -3.99
CA VAL A 9 -12.49 -27.76 -2.75
C VAL A 9 -11.11 -27.42 -2.18
N LEU A 10 -10.17 -28.37 -2.18
CA LEU A 10 -8.81 -28.14 -1.71
C LEU A 10 -8.05 -27.12 -2.56
N VAL A 11 -8.20 -27.19 -3.89
CA VAL A 11 -7.58 -26.23 -4.81
C VAL A 11 -8.13 -24.81 -4.57
N ILE A 12 -9.44 -24.68 -4.40
CA ILE A 12 -10.08 -23.39 -4.11
C ILE A 12 -9.57 -22.83 -2.77
N ALA A 13 -9.54 -23.66 -1.71
CA ALA A 13 -9.05 -23.25 -0.40
C ALA A 13 -7.59 -22.78 -0.45
N ALA A 14 -6.73 -23.51 -1.18
CA ALA A 14 -5.33 -23.13 -1.38
C ALA A 14 -5.20 -21.80 -2.14
N ALA A 15 -5.99 -21.59 -3.20
CA ALA A 15 -5.98 -20.34 -3.96
C ALA A 15 -6.37 -19.13 -3.10
N ILE A 16 -7.42 -19.26 -2.27
CA ILE A 16 -7.84 -18.20 -1.35
C ILE A 16 -6.73 -17.92 -0.32
N GLY A 17 -6.12 -18.96 0.25
CA GLY A 17 -5.00 -18.83 1.19
C GLY A 17 -3.82 -18.06 0.60
N VAL A 18 -3.44 -18.34 -0.65
CA VAL A 18 -2.37 -17.63 -1.36
C VAL A 18 -2.71 -16.16 -1.57
N VAL A 19 -3.94 -15.85 -2.00
CA VAL A 19 -4.37 -14.46 -2.22
C VAL A 19 -4.36 -13.66 -0.91
N VAL A 20 -4.88 -14.23 0.17
CA VAL A 20 -4.86 -13.57 1.49
C VAL A 20 -3.42 -13.35 1.95
N TYR A 21 -2.56 -14.36 1.83
CA TYR A 21 -1.16 -14.25 2.21
C TYR A 21 -0.40 -13.19 1.41
N GLN A 22 -0.64 -13.10 0.10
CA GLN A 22 -0.05 -12.06 -0.74
C GLN A 22 -0.56 -10.66 -0.38
N ASN A 23 -1.85 -10.50 -0.06
CA ASN A 23 -2.39 -9.21 0.35
C ASN A 23 -1.86 -8.78 1.73
N MET A 24 -1.71 -9.71 2.68
CA MET A 24 -1.09 -9.42 3.99
C MET A 24 0.39 -9.04 3.85
N LYS A 25 1.09 -9.57 2.84
CA LYS A 25 2.47 -9.21 2.52
C LYS A 25 2.64 -7.92 1.74
N ARG A 26 1.58 -7.40 1.11
CA ARG A 26 1.64 -6.09 0.48
C ARG A 26 1.66 -5.05 1.58
N ALA A 27 2.86 -4.57 1.88
CA ALA A 27 3.01 -3.34 2.68
C ALA A 27 2.16 -2.24 2.02
N PRO A 28 1.39 -1.46 2.78
CA PRO A 28 0.70 -0.29 2.25
C PRO A 28 1.77 0.56 1.56
N LYS A 29 1.65 0.73 0.24
CA LYS A 29 2.60 1.58 -0.48
C LYS A 29 2.36 2.98 0.09
N PRO A 30 3.33 3.58 0.82
CA PRO A 30 3.11 4.90 1.35
C PRO A 30 2.86 5.84 0.17
N PRO A 31 2.00 6.86 0.33
CA PRO A 31 1.84 7.88 -0.69
C PRO A 31 3.23 8.41 -1.03
N GLN A 32 3.55 8.40 -2.32
CA GLN A 32 4.84 8.90 -2.80
C GLN A 32 4.78 10.42 -2.83
N ALA A 33 5.52 11.09 -1.94
CA ALA A 33 5.81 12.50 -2.08
C ALA A 33 6.68 12.70 -3.33
N SER A 34 6.06 13.12 -4.43
CA SER A 34 6.78 13.69 -5.57
C SER A 34 7.19 15.13 -5.23
N ALA A 35 8.28 15.64 -5.80
CA ALA A 35 8.76 17.02 -5.56
C ALA A 35 7.66 18.08 -5.81
N ALA A 36 6.68 17.79 -6.67
CA ALA A 36 5.50 18.63 -6.90
C ALA A 36 4.54 18.74 -5.68
N ASN A 37 4.60 17.81 -4.73
CA ASN A 37 3.75 17.73 -3.54
C ASN A 37 4.45 18.20 -2.25
N CYS A 38 5.69 18.70 -2.34
CA CYS A 38 6.44 19.21 -1.19
C CYS A 38 6.24 20.70 -0.93
N SER A 39 5.36 21.37 -1.70
CA SER A 39 4.91 22.72 -1.38
C SER A 39 4.09 22.71 -0.08
N GLN A 40 4.19 23.80 0.68
CA GLN A 40 3.47 23.96 1.94
C GLN A 40 1.94 23.85 1.75
N ASP A 41 1.38 24.40 0.67
CA ASP A 41 -0.03 24.26 0.32
C ASP A 41 -0.45 22.81 0.05
N ALA A 42 0.43 22.02 -0.59
CA ALA A 42 0.15 20.62 -0.88
C ALA A 42 0.13 19.78 0.40
N ILE A 43 1.06 20.03 1.33
CA ILE A 43 1.09 19.37 2.65
C ILE A 43 -0.13 19.77 3.48
N LEU A 44 -0.49 21.06 3.49
CA LEU A 44 -1.67 21.56 4.20
C LEU A 44 -3.00 21.15 3.56
N GLY A 45 -3.00 20.76 2.29
CA GLY A 45 -4.16 20.19 1.60
C GLY A 45 -4.45 18.72 1.95
N VAL A 46 -3.51 18.01 2.59
CA VAL A 46 -3.70 16.60 2.99
C VAL A 46 -4.63 16.54 4.21
N ALA A 47 -5.84 16.00 4.02
CA ALA A 47 -6.86 15.92 5.07
C ALA A 47 -6.49 14.95 6.20
N ASN A 48 -5.72 13.90 5.91
CA ASN A 48 -5.30 12.91 6.90
C ASN A 48 -3.99 13.32 7.59
N ILE A 49 -4.01 13.44 8.92
CA ILE A 49 -2.84 13.85 9.73
C ILE A 49 -1.66 12.88 9.59
N VAL A 50 -1.93 11.57 9.57
CA VAL A 50 -0.87 10.56 9.43
C VAL A 50 -0.21 10.70 8.07
N GLU A 51 -1.02 10.84 7.03
CA GLU A 51 -0.57 11.01 5.66
C GLU A 51 0.24 12.31 5.48
N ARG A 52 -0.22 13.41 6.10
CA ARG A 52 0.49 14.68 6.15
C ARG A 52 1.86 14.56 6.83
N SER A 53 1.93 13.84 7.96
CA SER A 53 3.20 13.63 8.67
C SER A 53 4.19 12.82 7.83
N ILE A 54 3.72 11.77 7.14
CA ILE A 54 4.55 10.95 6.25
C ILE A 54 5.08 11.79 5.09
N ILE A 55 4.24 12.60 4.45
CA ILE A 55 4.63 13.46 3.33
C ILE A 55 5.65 14.52 3.80
N SER A 56 5.42 15.18 4.93
CA SER A 56 6.35 16.17 5.48
C SER A 56 7.74 15.57 5.78
N ALA A 57 7.78 14.35 6.35
CA ALA A 57 9.01 13.63 6.62
C ALA A 57 9.72 13.16 5.34
N GLN A 58 8.98 12.82 4.28
CA GLN A 58 9.55 12.48 2.97
C GLN A 58 10.14 13.72 2.27
N CYS A 59 9.44 14.85 2.31
CA CYS A 59 9.89 16.12 1.74
C CYS A 59 11.14 16.67 2.44
N ALA A 60 11.24 16.52 3.77
CA ALA A 60 12.44 16.90 4.53
C ALA A 60 13.70 16.07 4.16
N LYS A 61 13.52 14.88 3.56
CA LYS A 61 14.60 14.00 3.11
C LYS A 61 14.96 14.19 1.64
N GLN A 62 14.15 14.91 0.87
CA GLN A 62 14.50 15.24 -0.52
C GLN A 62 15.53 16.38 -0.51
N PRO A 63 16.66 16.26 -1.23
CA PRO A 63 17.57 17.38 -1.41
C PRO A 63 16.80 18.51 -2.10
N PRO A 64 17.08 19.79 -1.78
CA PRO A 64 16.41 20.90 -2.44
C PRO A 64 16.58 20.75 -3.95
N SER A 65 15.46 20.66 -4.68
CA SER A 65 15.50 20.69 -6.14
C SER A 65 16.24 21.94 -6.56
N LYS A 66 17.40 21.74 -7.19
CA LYS A 66 18.27 22.78 -7.71
C LYS A 66 17.72 23.33 -9.01
#